data_AF-A0A6N8VYE1-F1
#
_entry.id   AF-A0A6N8VYE1-F1
#
_cell.length_a   1.000
_cell.length_b   1.000
_cell.length_c   1.000
_cell.angle_alpha   90.00
_cell.angle_beta   90.00
_cell.angle_gamma   90.00
#
_symmetry.space_group_name_H-M   'P 1'
#
loop_
_entity.id
_entity.type
_entity.pdbx_description
1 polymer ?
#
loop_
_entity_poly.entity_id
_entity_poly.type
_entity_poly.pdbx_seq_one_letter_code
_entity_poly.pdbx_strand_id
1 'polypeptide(L)'
;MRQHRILLSIAFLLVLGLTLSACRPPFERDIEDAQVEAARATEAAQRAQIIAALEPLNPLRYHHLDAVVRDEQRIPADAVIWATRARETLDWVDWPLELQEHVEQYADWLDALLAAFREDNAHAAAEPSKIVHALAHTLEATLEAWLSNESLPAVPELAGLEPPMHDDPHGGHDE
;
A
#
# COMPACT_ATOMS: atom_id res chain seq x y z
N MET A 1 -54.01 39.68 -21.23
CA MET A 1 -52.77 40.52 -21.14
C MET A 1 -51.85 40.18 -19.97
N ARG A 2 -52.33 39.89 -18.75
CA ARG A 2 -51.45 39.62 -17.58
C ARG A 2 -50.62 38.32 -17.69
N GLN A 3 -51.19 37.24 -18.25
CA GLN A 3 -50.51 35.94 -18.39
C GLN A 3 -49.36 35.93 -19.41
N HIS A 4 -49.47 36.67 -20.53
CA HIS A 4 -48.37 36.77 -21.50
C HIS A 4 -47.14 37.47 -20.94
N ARG A 5 -47.30 38.45 -20.03
CA ARG A 5 -46.16 39.13 -19.39
C ARG A 5 -45.38 38.19 -18.46
N ILE A 6 -46.06 37.29 -17.76
CA ILE A 6 -45.41 36.32 -16.85
C ILE A 6 -44.60 35.29 -17.65
N LEU A 7 -45.16 34.76 -18.74
CA LEU A 7 -44.47 33.80 -19.61
C LEU A 7 -43.23 34.40 -20.29
N LEU A 8 -43.30 35.67 -20.72
CA LEU A 8 -42.16 36.39 -21.28
C LEU A 8 -41.05 36.62 -20.25
N SER A 9 -41.38 36.97 -19.01
CA SER A 9 -40.39 37.14 -17.94
C SER A 9 -39.68 35.84 -17.58
N ILE A 10 -40.41 34.70 -17.54
CA ILE A 10 -39.82 33.38 -17.26
C ILE A 10 -38.91 32.95 -18.41
N ALA A 11 -39.35 33.11 -19.66
CA ALA A 11 -38.52 32.80 -20.83
C ALA A 11 -37.25 33.67 -20.87
N PHE A 12 -37.35 34.96 -20.53
CA PHE A 12 -36.19 35.84 -20.45
C PHE A 12 -35.22 35.43 -19.33
N LEU A 13 -35.71 35.06 -18.14
CA LEU A 13 -34.86 34.57 -17.04
C LEU A 13 -34.18 33.23 -17.37
N LEU A 14 -34.87 32.32 -18.07
CA LEU A 14 -34.30 31.06 -18.55
C LEU A 14 -33.20 31.29 -19.59
N VAL A 15 -33.42 32.20 -20.54
CA VAL A 15 -32.41 32.56 -21.54
C VAL A 15 -31.21 33.23 -20.87
N LEU A 16 -31.43 34.14 -19.89
CA LEU A 16 -30.34 34.79 -19.16
C LEU A 16 -29.49 33.78 -18.38
N GLY A 17 -30.13 32.83 -17.69
CA GLY A 17 -29.44 31.75 -16.97
C GLY A 17 -28.61 30.85 -17.87
N LEU A 18 -29.12 30.51 -19.07
CA LEU A 18 -28.38 29.71 -20.05
C LEU A 18 -27.20 30.47 -20.67
N THR A 19 -27.32 31.79 -20.88
CA THR A 19 -26.21 32.61 -21.42
C THR A 19 -25.07 32.83 -20.42
N LEU A 20 -25.36 32.86 -19.10
CA LEU A 20 -24.33 32.96 -18.07
C LEU A 20 -23.58 31.65 -17.86
N SER A 21 -24.25 30.50 -18.07
CA SER A 21 -23.63 29.17 -18.00
C SER A 21 -22.63 28.90 -19.15
N ALA A 22 -22.83 29.53 -20.31
CA ALA A 22 -21.92 29.41 -21.46
C ALA A 22 -20.62 30.24 -21.33
N CYS A 23 -20.56 31.15 -20.34
CA CYS A 23 -19.38 31.98 -20.04
C CYS A 23 -18.67 31.46 -18.78
N ARG A 24 -18.35 30.17 -18.74
CA ARG A 24 -17.43 29.65 -17.71
C ARG A 24 -16.07 30.34 -17.94
N PRO A 25 -15.54 31.10 -16.98
CA PRO A 25 -14.32 31.85 -17.18
C PRO A 25 -13.17 30.86 -17.50
N PRO A 26 -12.24 31.21 -18.39
CA PRO A 26 -11.14 30.32 -18.80
C PRO A 26 -10.36 29.75 -17.60
N PHE A 27 -10.28 30.52 -16.51
CA PHE A 27 -9.63 30.13 -15.26
C PHE A 27 -10.22 28.87 -14.59
N GLU A 28 -11.52 28.60 -14.70
CA GLU A 28 -12.11 27.38 -14.11
C GLU A 28 -11.71 26.12 -14.88
N ARG A 29 -11.56 26.21 -16.21
CA ARG A 29 -11.08 25.09 -17.04
C ARG A 29 -9.60 24.80 -16.75
N ASP A 30 -8.78 25.85 -16.63
CA ASP A 30 -7.36 25.69 -16.33
C ASP A 30 -7.12 25.01 -14.96
N ILE A 31 -7.97 25.28 -13.96
CA ILE A 31 -7.91 24.59 -12.66
C ILE A 31 -8.30 23.11 -12.79
N GLU A 32 -9.40 22.81 -13.50
CA GLU A 32 -9.86 21.44 -13.71
C GLU A 32 -8.78 20.61 -14.44
N ASP A 33 -8.19 21.17 -15.50
CA ASP A 33 -7.13 20.52 -16.27
C ASP A 33 -5.89 20.28 -15.39
N ALA A 34 -5.47 21.27 -14.59
CA ALA A 34 -4.34 21.13 -13.67
C ALA A 34 -4.58 20.07 -12.59
N GLN A 35 -5.81 19.96 -12.08
CA GLN A 35 -6.18 18.92 -11.11
C GLN A 35 -6.12 17.52 -11.73
N VAL A 36 -6.59 17.36 -12.96
CA VAL A 36 -6.52 16.09 -13.70
C VAL A 36 -5.06 15.70 -13.97
N GLU A 37 -4.23 16.65 -14.39
CA GLU A 37 -2.80 16.40 -14.61
C GLU A 37 -2.07 16.02 -13.32
N ALA A 38 -2.34 16.73 -12.22
CA ALA A 38 -1.79 16.41 -10.91
C ALA A 38 -2.18 14.99 -10.47
N ALA A 39 -3.46 14.61 -10.61
CA ALA A 39 -3.93 13.27 -10.28
C ALA A 39 -3.21 12.18 -11.09
N ARG A 40 -3.04 12.38 -12.40
CA ARG A 40 -2.29 11.45 -13.27
C ARG A 40 -0.81 11.36 -12.89
N ALA A 41 -0.19 12.49 -12.54
CA ALA A 41 1.21 12.51 -12.11
C ALA A 41 1.40 11.76 -10.79
N THR A 42 0.48 11.93 -9.83
CA THR A 42 0.47 11.18 -8.57
C THR A 42 0.31 9.68 -8.83
N GLU A 43 -0.66 9.27 -9.65
CA GLU A 43 -0.86 7.85 -9.98
C GLU A 43 0.39 7.25 -10.65
N ALA A 44 0.99 7.96 -11.61
CA ALA A 44 2.20 7.51 -12.28
C ALA A 44 3.40 7.39 -11.33
N ALA A 45 3.57 8.34 -10.40
CA ALA A 45 4.62 8.29 -9.39
C ALA A 45 4.43 7.10 -8.45
N GLN A 46 3.19 6.85 -8.01
CA GLN A 46 2.86 5.73 -7.13
C GLN A 46 3.10 4.37 -7.82
N ARG A 47 2.67 4.23 -9.09
CA ARG A 47 2.98 3.04 -9.91
C ARG A 47 4.49 2.83 -10.04
N ALA A 48 5.27 3.89 -10.26
CA ALA A 48 6.73 3.79 -10.36
C ALA A 48 7.39 3.36 -9.04
N GLN A 49 6.91 3.86 -7.89
CA GLN A 49 7.38 3.44 -6.57
C GLN A 49 7.11 1.95 -6.33
N ILE A 50 5.90 1.48 -6.63
CA ILE A 50 5.52 0.06 -6.47
C ILE A 50 6.38 -0.83 -7.38
N ILE A 51 6.60 -0.46 -8.64
CA ILE A 51 7.49 -1.20 -9.54
C ILE A 51 8.92 -1.28 -8.97
N ALA A 52 9.44 -0.19 -8.41
CA ALA A 52 10.75 -0.17 -7.77
C ALA A 52 10.81 -1.04 -6.51
N ALA A 53 9.68 -1.22 -5.81
CA ALA A 53 9.57 -2.04 -4.62
C ALA A 53 9.55 -3.56 -4.90
N LEU A 54 9.25 -4.00 -6.13
CA LEU A 54 9.14 -5.43 -6.45
C LEU A 54 10.45 -6.21 -6.22
N GLU A 55 11.61 -5.59 -6.48
CA GLU A 55 12.90 -6.26 -6.32
C GLU A 55 13.29 -6.54 -4.85
N PRO A 56 13.23 -5.54 -3.94
CA PRO A 56 13.53 -5.79 -2.52
C PRO A 56 12.47 -6.65 -1.83
N LEU A 57 11.23 -6.67 -2.30
CA LEU A 57 10.13 -7.49 -1.77
C LEU A 57 10.02 -8.87 -2.44
N ASN A 58 10.95 -9.22 -3.34
CA ASN A 58 10.86 -10.40 -4.19
C ASN A 58 10.81 -11.72 -3.36
N PRO A 59 9.77 -12.56 -3.53
CA PRO A 59 9.60 -13.80 -2.78
C PRO A 59 10.72 -14.83 -3.01
N LEU A 60 11.42 -14.79 -4.16
CA LEU A 60 12.58 -15.66 -4.46
C LEU A 60 13.67 -15.60 -3.40
N ARG A 61 13.80 -14.49 -2.67
CA ARG A 61 14.74 -14.35 -1.56
C ARG A 61 14.37 -15.20 -0.34
N TYR A 62 13.10 -15.57 -0.19
CA TYR A 62 12.58 -16.27 0.98
C TYR A 62 12.43 -17.79 0.78
N HIS A 63 12.33 -18.27 -0.47
CA HIS A 63 12.21 -19.71 -0.77
C HIS A 63 13.33 -20.59 -0.21
N HIS A 64 14.56 -20.08 -0.14
CA HIS A 64 15.67 -20.81 0.46
C HIS A 64 15.80 -20.51 1.95
N LEU A 65 15.34 -19.32 2.37
CA LEU A 65 15.47 -18.87 3.74
C LEU A 65 14.62 -19.70 4.70
N ASP A 66 13.37 -19.98 4.34
CA ASP A 66 12.46 -20.75 5.20
C ASP A 66 12.99 -22.18 5.44
N ALA A 67 13.48 -22.85 4.40
CA ALA A 67 14.08 -24.18 4.49
C ALA A 67 15.33 -24.16 5.36
N VAL A 68 16.25 -23.20 5.15
CA VAL A 68 17.49 -23.12 5.94
C VAL A 68 17.21 -22.81 7.41
N VAL A 69 16.34 -21.84 7.70
CA VAL A 69 16.01 -21.48 9.08
C VAL A 69 15.30 -22.63 9.80
N ARG A 70 14.35 -23.31 9.13
CA ARG A 70 13.57 -24.38 9.75
C ARG A 70 14.31 -25.70 9.85
N ASP A 71 14.92 -26.15 8.76
CA ASP A 71 15.46 -27.51 8.67
C ASP A 71 16.92 -27.56 9.14
N GLU A 72 17.70 -26.52 8.84
CA GLU A 72 19.11 -26.44 9.27
C GLU A 72 19.29 -25.70 10.60
N GLN A 73 18.24 -25.07 11.13
CA GLN A 73 18.29 -24.26 12.36
C GLN A 73 19.42 -23.21 12.31
N ARG A 74 19.54 -22.53 11.16
CA ARG A 74 20.60 -21.56 10.89
C ARG A 74 20.03 -20.30 10.23
N ILE A 75 20.55 -19.13 10.61
CA ILE A 75 20.23 -17.86 9.96
C ILE A 75 21.34 -17.55 8.93
N PRO A 76 21.04 -17.49 7.62
CA PRO A 76 22.00 -17.03 6.62
C PRO A 76 22.44 -15.58 6.88
N ALA A 77 23.72 -15.28 6.66
CA ALA A 77 24.27 -13.95 6.96
C ALA A 77 23.63 -12.82 6.13
N ASP A 78 23.20 -13.13 4.91
CA ASP A 78 22.53 -12.22 3.99
C ASP A 78 21.02 -12.08 4.24
N ALA A 79 20.41 -13.03 4.97
CA ALA A 79 18.98 -13.01 5.30
C ALA A 79 18.57 -11.74 6.06
N VAL A 80 19.41 -11.32 7.01
CA VAL A 80 19.16 -10.10 7.80
C VAL A 80 19.14 -8.87 6.89
N ILE A 81 20.10 -8.77 5.96
CA ILE A 81 20.19 -7.65 5.02
C ILE A 81 18.95 -7.60 4.14
N TRP A 82 18.47 -8.74 3.64
CA TRP A 82 17.28 -8.78 2.80
C TRP A 82 16.01 -8.45 3.56
N ALA A 83 15.80 -9.03 4.74
CA ALA A 83 14.64 -8.73 5.57
C ALA A 83 14.62 -7.25 5.98
N THR A 84 15.77 -6.65 6.30
CA THR A 84 15.89 -5.22 6.61
C THR A 84 15.50 -4.36 5.40
N ARG A 85 16.03 -4.67 4.21
CA ARG A 85 15.70 -3.90 2.99
C ARG A 85 14.24 -4.01 2.59
N ALA A 86 13.64 -5.19 2.75
CA ALA A 86 12.21 -5.38 2.53
C ALA A 86 11.42 -4.48 3.48
N ARG A 87 11.74 -4.51 4.78
CA ARG A 87 11.09 -3.66 5.79
C ARG A 87 11.25 -2.16 5.52
N GLU A 88 12.45 -1.70 5.17
CA GLU A 88 12.71 -0.30 4.78
C GLU A 88 11.91 0.10 3.54
N THR A 89 11.78 -0.80 2.56
CA THR A 89 10.97 -0.55 1.36
C THR A 89 9.51 -0.33 1.72
N LEU A 90 8.95 -1.13 2.66
CA LEU A 90 7.58 -0.95 3.13
C LEU A 90 7.38 0.44 3.78
N ASP A 91 8.39 1.01 4.44
CA ASP A 91 8.29 2.36 5.04
C ASP A 91 8.44 3.50 4.02
N TRP A 92 9.13 3.27 2.89
CA TRP A 92 9.48 4.32 1.94
C TRP A 92 8.45 4.55 0.84
N VAL A 93 7.64 3.53 0.53
CA VAL A 93 6.63 3.59 -0.52
C VAL A 93 5.36 4.24 0.03
N ASP A 94 4.79 5.18 -0.72
CA ASP A 94 3.48 5.75 -0.40
C ASP A 94 2.38 4.81 -0.90
N TRP A 95 2.03 3.83 -0.06
CA TRP A 95 1.14 2.75 -0.44
C TRP A 95 -0.30 3.23 -0.70
N PRO A 96 -0.92 2.83 -1.82
CA PRO A 96 -2.35 3.01 -2.04
C PRO A 96 -3.17 2.45 -0.88
N LEU A 97 -4.29 3.10 -0.56
CA LEU A 97 -5.16 2.70 0.54
C LEU A 97 -5.62 1.24 0.41
N GLU A 98 -5.85 0.78 -0.83
CA GLU A 98 -6.27 -0.58 -1.15
C GLU A 98 -5.21 -1.65 -0.83
N LEU A 99 -3.95 -1.25 -0.66
CA LEU A 99 -2.82 -2.14 -0.38
C LEU A 99 -2.41 -2.14 1.11
N GLN A 100 -2.93 -1.22 1.92
CA GLN A 100 -2.45 -1.00 3.29
C GLN A 100 -2.52 -2.25 4.15
N GLU A 101 -3.65 -2.96 4.16
CA GLU A 101 -3.82 -4.14 5.02
C GLU A 101 -2.82 -5.28 4.67
N HIS A 102 -2.52 -5.47 3.37
CA HIS A 102 -1.51 -6.44 2.94
C HIS A 102 -0.10 -6.03 3.38
N VAL A 103 0.21 -4.73 3.26
CA VAL A 103 1.52 -4.17 3.61
C VAL A 103 1.74 -4.23 5.11
N GLU A 104 0.75 -3.85 5.91
CA GLU A 104 0.79 -3.90 7.38
C GLU A 104 1.00 -5.33 7.87
N GLN A 105 0.19 -6.28 7.36
CA GLN A 105 0.35 -7.69 7.73
C GLN A 105 1.74 -8.21 7.37
N TYR A 106 2.30 -7.83 6.22
CA TYR A 106 3.64 -8.25 5.83
C TYR A 106 4.73 -7.60 6.70
N ALA A 107 4.58 -6.31 7.02
CA ALA A 107 5.51 -5.57 7.87
C ALA A 107 5.59 -6.18 9.28
N ASP A 108 4.46 -6.50 9.90
CA ASP A 108 4.39 -7.08 11.23
C ASP A 108 5.18 -8.41 11.33
N TRP A 109 5.02 -9.28 10.33
CA TRP A 109 5.73 -10.56 10.29
C TRP A 109 7.21 -10.41 9.92
N LEU A 110 7.56 -9.42 9.10
CA LEU A 110 8.96 -9.05 8.87
C LEU A 110 9.62 -8.56 10.15
N ASP A 111 8.92 -7.78 10.97
CA ASP A 111 9.44 -7.28 12.24
C ASP A 111 9.67 -8.43 13.24
N ALA A 112 8.74 -9.39 13.33
CA ALA A 112 8.93 -10.61 14.11
C ALA A 112 10.13 -11.45 13.65
N LEU A 113 10.31 -11.60 12.33
CA LEU A 113 11.46 -12.31 11.75
C LEU A 113 12.78 -11.58 12.07
N LEU A 114 12.80 -10.26 11.90
CA LEU A 114 13.97 -9.41 12.18
C LEU A 114 14.36 -9.43 13.65
N ALA A 115 13.39 -9.49 14.57
CA ALA A 115 13.68 -9.63 15.99
C ALA A 115 14.38 -10.96 16.30
N ALA A 116 13.86 -12.08 15.79
CA ALA A 116 14.51 -13.38 15.95
C ALA A 116 15.91 -13.42 15.32
N PHE A 117 16.12 -12.73 14.19
CA PHE A 117 17.44 -12.59 13.57
C PHE A 117 18.43 -11.78 14.41
N ARG A 118 17.98 -10.70 15.06
CA ARG A 118 18.83 -9.88 15.95
C ARG A 118 19.30 -10.67 17.17
N GLU A 119 18.51 -11.64 17.61
CA GLU A 119 18.83 -12.55 18.72
C GLU A 119 19.65 -13.79 18.29
N ASP A 120 19.95 -13.93 16.99
CA ASP A 120 20.56 -15.13 16.40
C ASP A 120 19.79 -16.43 16.75
N ASN A 121 18.46 -16.32 16.85
CA ASN A 121 17.58 -17.39 17.31
C ASN A 121 16.82 -18.04 16.14
N ALA A 122 17.47 -18.98 15.47
CA ALA A 122 16.89 -19.69 14.32
C ALA A 122 15.58 -20.44 14.67
N HIS A 123 15.45 -20.94 15.90
CA HIS A 123 14.24 -21.61 16.34
C HIS A 123 13.05 -20.63 16.41
N ALA A 124 13.25 -19.46 17.00
CA ALA A 124 12.23 -18.40 17.03
C ALA A 124 11.93 -17.83 15.63
N ALA A 125 12.92 -17.83 14.73
CA ALA A 125 12.76 -17.34 13.35
C ALA A 125 12.01 -18.33 12.45
N ALA A 126 11.85 -19.59 12.85
CA ALA A 126 11.31 -20.66 12.01
C ALA A 126 9.88 -20.39 11.49
N GLU A 127 8.95 -20.03 12.37
CA GLU A 127 7.56 -19.75 11.97
C GLU A 127 7.43 -18.38 11.28
N PRO A 128 8.01 -17.27 11.79
CA PRO A 128 8.01 -15.99 11.08
C PRO A 128 8.58 -16.08 9.67
N SER A 129 9.67 -16.85 9.45
CA SER A 129 10.28 -17.02 8.13
C SER A 129 9.31 -17.68 7.13
N LYS A 130 8.60 -18.73 7.56
CA LYS A 130 7.57 -19.40 6.76
C LYS A 130 6.41 -18.47 6.41
N ILE A 131 5.97 -17.64 7.37
CA ILE A 131 4.85 -16.72 7.15
C ILE A 131 5.27 -15.57 6.24
N VAL A 132 6.44 -14.96 6.48
CA VAL A 132 7.04 -13.94 5.59
C VAL A 132 7.18 -14.47 4.16
N HIS A 133 7.59 -15.73 3.97
CA HIS A 133 7.64 -16.34 2.64
C HIS A 133 6.24 -16.38 1.97
N ALA A 134 5.21 -16.86 2.67
CA ALA A 134 3.86 -16.91 2.13
C ALA A 134 3.27 -15.52 1.85
N LEU A 135 3.52 -14.56 2.74
CA LEU A 135 3.08 -13.18 2.60
C LEU A 135 3.82 -12.45 1.47
N ALA A 136 5.11 -12.74 1.24
CA ALA A 136 5.86 -12.18 0.11
C ALA A 136 5.23 -12.58 -1.24
N HIS A 137 4.84 -13.85 -1.40
CA HIS A 137 4.11 -14.30 -2.60
C HIS A 137 2.75 -13.63 -2.74
N THR A 138 2.02 -13.51 -1.63
CA THR A 138 0.71 -12.87 -1.64
C THR A 138 0.85 -11.40 -2.02
N LEU A 139 1.80 -10.68 -1.41
CA LEU A 139 2.03 -9.28 -1.70
C LEU A 139 2.46 -9.08 -3.15
N GLU A 140 3.39 -9.88 -3.68
CA GLU A 140 3.77 -9.83 -5.10
C GLU A 140 2.54 -9.94 -6.02
N ALA A 141 1.69 -10.95 -5.81
CA ALA A 141 0.47 -11.14 -6.59
C ALA A 141 -0.51 -9.95 -6.44
N THR A 142 -0.65 -9.40 -5.23
CA THR A 142 -1.48 -8.21 -4.97
C THR A 142 -0.94 -6.98 -5.69
N LEU A 143 0.39 -6.75 -5.69
CA LEU A 143 1.03 -5.63 -6.37
C LEU A 143 0.88 -5.76 -7.89
N GLU A 144 1.04 -6.96 -8.44
CA GLU A 144 0.82 -7.22 -9.87
C GLU A 144 -0.64 -6.99 -10.29
N ALA A 145 -1.60 -7.45 -9.47
CA ALA A 145 -3.03 -7.21 -9.70
C ALA A 145 -3.36 -5.71 -9.67
N TRP A 146 -2.85 -4.97 -8.68
CA TRP A 146 -3.04 -3.52 -8.59
C TRP A 146 -2.45 -2.79 -9.80
N LEU A 147 -1.22 -3.12 -10.18
CA LEU A 147 -0.56 -2.54 -11.36
C LEU A 147 -1.34 -2.82 -12.65
N SER A 148 -2.02 -3.97 -12.73
CA SER A 148 -2.82 -4.38 -13.88
C SER A 148 -4.29 -3.92 -13.82
N ASN A 149 -4.68 -3.18 -12.78
CA ASN A 149 -6.08 -2.79 -12.49
C ASN A 149 -7.04 -3.98 -12.40
N GLU A 150 -6.57 -5.11 -11.84
CA GLU A 150 -7.36 -6.31 -11.59
C GLU A 150 -7.89 -6.31 -10.15
N SER A 151 -8.79 -7.26 -9.84
CA SER A 151 -9.26 -7.44 -8.46
C SER A 151 -8.13 -7.94 -7.57
N LEU A 152 -7.98 -7.32 -6.40
CA LEU A 152 -6.97 -7.70 -5.43
C LEU A 152 -7.30 -9.05 -4.79
N PRO A 153 -6.30 -9.92 -4.56
CA PRO A 153 -6.46 -11.07 -3.67
C PRO A 153 -6.95 -10.62 -2.29
N ALA A 154 -7.68 -11.49 -1.58
CA ALA A 154 -8.00 -11.22 -0.19
C ALA A 154 -6.73 -11.25 0.67
N VAL A 155 -6.71 -10.45 1.73
CA VAL A 155 -5.69 -10.56 2.78
C VAL A 155 -5.79 -11.95 3.41
N PRO A 156 -4.71 -12.75 3.44
CA PRO A 156 -4.76 -14.08 4.00
C PRO A 156 -5.16 -14.06 5.47
N GLU A 157 -6.13 -14.88 5.83
CA GLU A 157 -6.44 -15.16 7.23
C GLU A 157 -5.31 -16.01 7.83
N LEU A 158 -4.50 -15.40 8.69
CA LEU A 158 -3.47 -16.11 9.47
C LEU A 158 -4.08 -16.73 10.72
N ALA A 159 -5.20 -17.46 10.58
CA ALA A 159 -6.05 -17.88 11.69
C ALA A 159 -5.25 -18.56 12.83
N GLY A 160 -5.26 -17.93 14.01
CA GLY A 160 -4.57 -18.41 15.21
C GLY A 160 -3.06 -18.12 15.27
N LEU A 161 -2.52 -17.38 14.30
CA LEU A 161 -1.14 -16.92 14.25
C LEU A 161 -1.14 -15.40 14.44
N GLU A 162 -0.89 -14.96 15.65
CA GLU A 162 -0.50 -13.58 15.91
C GLU A 162 1.03 -13.50 15.80
N PRO A 163 1.59 -12.42 15.23
CA PRO A 163 3.01 -12.14 15.38
C PRO A 163 3.36 -12.22 16.87
N PRO A 164 4.48 -12.85 17.25
CA PRO A 164 4.90 -12.88 18.65
C PRO A 164 4.97 -11.43 19.15
N MET A 165 4.09 -11.08 20.09
CA MET A 165 4.05 -9.76 20.69
C MET A 165 5.42 -9.49 21.32
N HIS A 166 6.16 -8.54 20.77
CA HIS A 166 7.35 -8.04 21.42
C HIS A 166 6.88 -7.23 22.62
N ASP A 167 7.23 -7.66 23.84
CA ASP A 167 7.04 -6.87 25.05
C ASP A 167 7.73 -5.53 24.83
N ASP A 168 6.94 -4.49 24.61
CA ASP A 168 7.43 -3.15 24.26
C ASP A 168 8.31 -2.63 25.40
N PRO A 169 9.65 -2.54 25.23
CA PRO A 169 10.56 -2.25 26.34
C PRO A 169 10.47 -0.80 26.83
N HIS A 170 9.59 0.02 26.23
CA HIS A 170 9.45 1.44 26.51
C HIS A 170 8.33 1.80 27.50
N GLY A 171 7.65 0.83 28.11
CA GLY A 171 6.57 1.06 29.09
C GLY A 171 7.02 1.46 30.52
N GLY A 172 8.30 1.78 30.75
CA GLY A 172 8.87 2.01 32.08
C GLY A 172 9.47 3.39 32.27
N HIS A 173 8.68 4.45 32.20
CA HIS A 173 9.05 5.76 32.75
C HIS A 173 7.92 6.33 33.61
N ASP A 174 7.78 5.74 34.79
CA ASP A 174 7.21 6.40 35.97
C ASP A 174 8.36 6.62 36.97
N GLU A 175 8.97 7.81 36.94
CA GLU A 175 9.65 8.43 38.09
C GLU A 175 9.26 9.90 38.19
#